data_AF-A0A954W7Q8-F1
#
_entry.id   AF-A0A954W7Q8-F1
#
_cell.length_a   1.000
_cell.length_b   1.000
_cell.length_c   1.000
_cell.angle_alpha   90.00
_cell.angle_beta   90.00
_cell.angle_gamma   90.00
#
_symmetry.space_group_name_H-M   'P 1'
#
loop_
_entity.id
_entity.type
_entity.pdbx_description
1 polymer ?
#
loop_
_entity_poly.entity_id
_entity_poly.type
_entity_poly.pdbx_seq_one_letter_code
_entity_poly.pdbx_strand_id
1 'polypeptide(L)'
;MRYSIPRTNRASADEPMSLAPLRHMTRRHFFQTSGLGLGAAALHSLLANDSRAAAPGDANPLAAKPPMIPARAKHVIYLHMAGS
;
A
#
# COMPACT_ATOMS: atom_id res chain seq x y z
N MET A 1 4.05 -32.17 -65.74
CA MET A 1 3.11 -32.40 -64.63
C MET A 1 3.87 -32.15 -63.33
N ARG A 2 3.56 -31.05 -62.63
CA ARG A 2 4.12 -30.71 -61.30
C ARG A 2 3.43 -31.60 -60.25
N TYR A 3 4.09 -31.92 -59.13
CA TYR A 3 3.54 -31.59 -57.81
C TYR A 3 4.64 -31.35 -56.79
N SER A 4 4.61 -30.13 -56.29
CA SER A 4 5.38 -29.55 -55.20
C SER A 4 4.80 -30.06 -53.89
N ILE A 5 5.62 -30.64 -53.02
CA ILE A 5 5.21 -31.05 -51.66
C ILE A 5 5.79 -30.02 -50.68
N PRO A 6 4.95 -29.45 -49.78
CA PRO A 6 5.30 -28.29 -48.99
C PRO A 6 6.36 -28.59 -47.92
N ARG A 7 7.22 -27.60 -47.64
CA ARG A 7 7.98 -27.55 -46.39
C ARG A 7 6.97 -27.44 -45.25
N THR A 8 6.58 -28.58 -44.69
CA THR A 8 5.75 -28.66 -43.49
C THR A 8 6.55 -28.07 -42.34
N ASN A 9 6.23 -26.81 -42.06
CA ASN A 9 6.59 -26.09 -40.85
C ASN A 9 6.25 -26.94 -39.62
N ARG A 10 7.27 -27.56 -39.03
CA ARG A 10 7.16 -28.26 -37.74
C ARG A 10 7.98 -27.53 -36.66
N ALA A 11 7.97 -26.20 -36.72
CA ALA A 11 8.54 -25.32 -35.71
C ALA A 11 7.42 -24.42 -35.16
N SER A 12 6.49 -24.99 -34.39
CA SER A 12 5.46 -24.16 -33.71
C SER A 12 4.94 -24.78 -32.40
N ALA A 13 5.60 -25.79 -31.82
CA ALA A 13 5.08 -26.49 -30.64
C ALA A 13 5.86 -26.27 -29.34
N ASP A 14 7.01 -25.59 -29.34
CA ASP A 14 7.75 -25.22 -28.13
C ASP A 14 8.51 -23.91 -28.38
N GLU A 15 7.79 -22.79 -28.52
CA GLU A 15 8.41 -21.48 -28.29
C GLU A 15 8.27 -21.21 -26.78
N PRO A 16 9.34 -21.45 -25.98
CA PRO A 16 9.29 -21.11 -24.56
C PRO A 16 9.02 -19.62 -24.49
N MET A 17 7.88 -19.25 -23.89
CA MET A 17 7.44 -17.86 -23.65
C MET A 17 8.64 -16.90 -23.64
N SER A 18 8.86 -16.23 -24.77
CA SER A 18 10.10 -15.48 -25.04
C SER A 18 10.38 -14.52 -23.88
N LEU A 19 11.36 -14.87 -23.04
CA LEU A 19 11.76 -14.08 -21.87
C LEU A 19 12.69 -12.92 -22.25
N ALA A 20 13.12 -12.85 -23.51
CA ALA A 20 13.98 -11.79 -24.04
C ALA A 20 13.44 -10.36 -23.75
N PRO A 21 12.16 -10.03 -24.03
CA PRO A 21 11.60 -8.72 -23.70
C PRO A 21 11.63 -8.40 -22.19
N LEU A 22 11.42 -9.40 -21.32
CA LEU A 22 11.45 -9.21 -19.86
C LEU A 22 12.88 -8.93 -19.35
N ARG A 23 13.90 -9.50 -20.00
CA ARG A 23 15.32 -9.25 -19.66
C ARG A 23 15.77 -7.83 -20.00
N HIS A 24 15.11 -7.18 -20.96
CA HIS A 24 15.37 -5.78 -21.32
C HIS A 24 14.60 -4.78 -20.44
N MET A 25 13.72 -5.26 -19.56
CA MET A 25 12.95 -4.39 -18.67
C MET A 25 13.87 -3.83 -17.57
N THR A 26 14.27 -2.57 -17.73
CA THR A 26 15.14 -1.91 -16.76
C THR A 26 14.41 -1.65 -15.44
N ARG A 27 15.15 -1.64 -14.32
CA ARG A 27 14.60 -1.30 -12.98
C ARG A 27 13.78 -0.01 -13.00
N ARG A 28 14.22 0.99 -13.78
CA ARG A 28 13.53 2.28 -13.93
C ARG A 28 12.15 2.14 -14.58
N HIS A 29 12.02 1.31 -15.62
CA HIS A 29 10.73 1.08 -16.28
C HIS A 29 9.78 0.31 -15.36
N PHE A 30 10.29 -0.66 -14.59
CA PHE A 30 9.49 -1.36 -13.58
C PHE A 30 8.91 -0.37 -12.55
N PHE A 31 9.74 0.45 -11.90
CA PHE A 31 9.27 1.42 -10.92
C PHE A 31 8.37 2.52 -11.49
N GLN A 32 8.54 2.89 -12.77
CA GLN A 32 7.67 3.83 -13.45
C GLN A 32 6.26 3.27 -13.66
N THR A 33 6.12 1.98 -13.99
CA THR A 33 4.81 1.36 -14.28
C THR A 33 4.16 0.75 -13.03
N SER A 34 4.95 0.30 -12.04
CA SER A 34 4.45 -0.44 -10.86
C SER A 34 4.14 0.43 -9.63
N GLY A 35 4.31 1.76 -9.73
CA GLY A 35 4.15 2.67 -8.59
C GLY A 35 2.77 2.60 -7.93
N LEU A 36 1.69 2.52 -8.72
CA LEU A 36 0.32 2.41 -8.20
C LEU A 36 0.07 1.07 -7.49
N GLY A 37 0.60 -0.04 -8.01
CA GLY A 37 0.43 -1.36 -7.40
C GLY A 37 1.16 -1.50 -6.08
N LEU A 38 2.43 -1.08 -6.03
CA LEU A 38 3.22 -1.07 -4.79
C LEU A 38 2.66 -0.07 -3.76
N GLY A 39 2.24 1.10 -4.22
CA GLY A 39 1.61 2.11 -3.36
C GLY A 39 0.28 1.64 -2.76
N ALA A 40 -0.58 1.00 -3.56
CA ALA A 40 -1.83 0.42 -3.07
C ALA A 40 -1.60 -0.70 -2.05
N ALA A 41 -0.60 -1.56 -2.28
CA ALA A 41 -0.23 -2.61 -1.32
C ALA A 41 0.29 -2.02 0.01
N ALA A 42 1.15 -1.00 -0.06
CA ALA A 42 1.64 -0.29 1.14
C ALA A 42 0.50 0.41 1.90
N LEU A 43 -0.38 1.12 1.18
CA LEU A 43 -1.54 1.79 1.76
C LEU A 43 -2.51 0.78 2.41
N HIS A 44 -2.76 -0.35 1.76
CA HIS A 44 -3.57 -1.43 2.32
C HIS A 44 -2.97 -1.95 3.63
N SER A 45 -1.65 -2.15 3.69
CA SER A 45 -0.98 -2.59 4.92
C SER A 45 -1.10 -1.56 6.06
N LEU A 46 -0.97 -0.27 5.76
CA LEU A 46 -1.13 0.80 6.75
C LEU A 46 -2.57 0.85 7.26
N LEU A 47 -3.56 0.83 6.37
CA LEU A 47 -4.97 0.86 6.73
C LEU A 47 -5.41 -0.41 7.45
N ALA A 48 -4.85 -1.57 7.10
CA ALA A 48 -5.07 -2.82 7.82
C ALA A 48 -4.51 -2.75 9.25
N ASN A 49 -3.37 -2.08 9.47
CA ASN A 49 -2.84 -1.85 10.80
C ASN A 49 -3.68 -0.83 11.60
N ASP A 50 -4.12 0.24 10.94
CA ASP A 50 -4.91 1.30 11.56
C ASP A 50 -6.33 0.84 11.92
N SER A 51 -6.97 0.05 11.04
CA SER A 51 -8.26 -0.58 11.32
C SER A 51 -8.19 -1.60 12.46
N ARG A 52 -7.03 -2.22 12.69
CA ARG A 52 -6.81 -3.11 13.85
C ARG A 52 -6.59 -2.35 15.16
N ALA A 53 -6.22 -1.07 15.12
CA ALA A 53 -6.11 -0.23 16.32
C ALA A 53 -7.48 0.14 16.94
N ALA A 54 -8.58 -0.17 16.25
CA ALA A 54 -9.96 0.05 16.70
C ALA A 54 -10.61 -1.22 17.28
N ALA A 55 -9.84 -2.12 17.91
CA ALA A 55 -10.42 -3.26 18.62
C ALA A 55 -11.26 -2.76 19.81
N PRO A 56 -12.53 -3.20 19.97
CA PRO A 56 -13.37 -2.81 21.11
C PRO A 56 -12.80 -3.46 22.37
N GLY A 57 -11.97 -2.71 23.10
CA GLY A 57 -11.27 -3.19 24.29
C GLY A 57 -9.84 -2.66 24.44
N ASP A 58 -9.23 -2.16 23.36
CA ASP A 58 -7.94 -1.48 23.45
C ASP A 58 -8.17 -0.07 23.99
N ALA A 59 -7.83 0.12 25.27
CA ALA A 59 -7.79 1.43 25.90
C ALA A 59 -6.96 2.35 25.01
N ASN A 60 -7.60 3.38 24.44
CA ASN A 60 -6.94 4.37 23.59
C ASN A 60 -5.57 4.73 24.20
N PRO A 61 -4.44 4.48 23.52
CA PRO A 61 -3.11 4.68 24.09
C PRO A 61 -2.81 6.15 24.40
N LEU A 62 -3.60 7.07 23.81
CA LEU A 62 -3.59 8.50 24.09
C LEU A 62 -4.71 8.91 25.06
N ALA A 63 -5.44 7.96 25.65
CA ALA A 63 -6.43 8.26 26.67
C ALA A 63 -5.73 8.91 27.86
N ALA A 64 -6.30 10.03 28.32
CA ALA A 64 -5.86 10.66 29.53
C ALA A 64 -5.97 9.66 30.70
N LYS A 65 -4.84 9.37 31.34
CA LYS A 65 -4.80 8.46 32.49
C LYS A 65 -5.57 9.10 33.66
N PRO A 66 -6.42 8.36 34.36
CA PRO A 66 -7.09 8.90 35.54
C PRO A 66 -6.04 9.34 36.57
N PRO A 67 -6.18 10.55 37.15
CA PRO A 67 -5.25 11.04 38.16
C PRO A 67 -5.38 10.19 39.44
N MET A 68 -4.25 9.90 40.10
CA MET A 68 -4.22 9.11 41.34
C MET A 68 -4.88 9.84 42.52
N ILE A 69 -5.05 11.15 42.43
CA ILE A 69 -5.62 12.01 43.47
C ILE A 69 -6.80 12.77 42.83
N PRO A 70 -7.93 12.95 43.54
CA PRO A 70 -9.06 13.72 43.04
C PRO A 70 -8.62 15.14 42.67
N ALA A 71 -8.86 15.52 41.42
CA ALA A 71 -8.53 16.86 40.93
C ALA A 71 -9.45 17.89 41.60
N ARG A 72 -8.86 18.87 42.28
CA ARG A 72 -9.56 20.07 42.76
C ARG A 72 -8.87 21.31 42.19
N ALA A 73 -9.60 22.15 41.46
CA ALA A 73 -9.08 23.43 41.00
C ALA A 73 -8.98 24.39 42.20
N LYS A 74 -7.78 24.91 42.49
CA LYS A 74 -7.58 25.90 43.57
C LYS A 74 -7.77 27.34 43.09
N HIS A 75 -7.42 27.62 41.84
CA HIS A 75 -7.52 28.93 41.22
C HIS A 75 -7.96 28.76 39.76
N VAL A 76 -8.81 29.66 39.27
CA VAL A 76 -9.31 29.67 37.89
C VAL A 76 -8.85 30.97 37.23
N ILE A 77 -8.17 30.87 36.09
CA ILE A 77 -7.79 32.02 35.29
C ILE A 77 -8.85 32.22 34.22
N TYR A 78 -9.59 33.32 34.29
CA TYR A 78 -10.57 33.72 33.28
C TYR A 78 -9.92 34.69 32.30
N LEU A 79 -9.82 34.29 31.03
CA LEU A 79 -9.31 35.12 29.95
C LEU A 79 -10.46 35.48 29.01
N HIS A 80 -10.79 36.77 28.95
CA HIS A 80 -11.78 37.30 28.00
C HIS A 80 -11.07 37.76 26.73
N MET A 81 -11.07 36.90 25.69
CA MET A 81 -10.48 37.19 24.38
C MET A 81 -11.51 37.83 23.43
N ALA A 82 -12.03 39.00 23.78
CA ALA A 82 -12.81 39.78 22.83
C ALA A 82 -11.85 40.56 21.92
N GLY A 83 -11.69 40.07 20.69
CA GLY A 83 -11.14 40.85 19.60
C GLY A 83 -12.27 41.61 18.92
N SER A 84 -12.50 42.87 19.33
CA SER A 84 -13.29 43.84 18.58
C SER A 84 -12.40 44.64 17.64
#